data_AF-A0A2S9SPH9-F1
#
_entry.id   AF-A0A2S9SPH9-F1
#
_cell.length_a   1.000
_cell.length_b   1.000
_cell.length_c   1.000
_cell.angle_alpha   90.00
_cell.angle_beta   90.00
_cell.angle_gamma   90.00
#
_symmetry.space_group_name_H-M   'P 1'
#
loop_
_entity.id
_entity.type
_entity.pdbx_description
1 polymer ?
#
loop_
_entity_poly.entity_id
_entity_poly.type
_entity_poly.pdbx_seq_one_letter_code
_entity_poly.pdbx_strand_id
1 'polypeptide(L)'
;MNVLEFNFTKEEFILECCKNITLSTNTIADDIYYSFISFIAPSFSNNNNIQEIKHKYNNNYYDKFLSLQDYIDNDSLTLHYNNFTIYSAKDEIINIDELKFPSFIKQQPVDYGYDVIKYIKVKKANLKTKNKIDIEILGLIFDKKILSEIFDSLTKFNEEILLPSHLGVWEWRQTFYNKITGETYFCNCFKKAIEKSKKDSQLSNTHQHIEKALENNSFKESICHICTNKNSDLMYGSKMYCSEVKVRYGAYIKKLEIEKEITERDAENEIRVIKNIAKIGERWINETLLFNYIDMIFPEYNVIREASPQWLDKQRLDIFIPELNLAVEYQGAQHFKSVPLFGGVEGLKKAQERDKIKKLRCKQNKVTLIYFTYKENLSENLIMKKLKYFLEKQ
;
A
#
# COMPACT_ATOMS: atom_id res chain seq x y z
N MET A 1 -37.17 -4.17 -19.95
CA MET A 1 -35.87 -4.50 -19.34
C MET A 1 -35.08 -3.23 -19.32
N ASN A 2 -34.68 -2.75 -18.15
CA ASN A 2 -33.90 -1.53 -18.08
C ASN A 2 -32.41 -1.89 -18.17
N VAL A 3 -31.80 -1.49 -19.27
CA VAL A 3 -30.40 -1.80 -19.59
C VAL A 3 -29.56 -0.58 -19.27
N LEU A 4 -28.49 -0.78 -18.49
CA LEU A 4 -27.42 0.21 -18.36
C LEU A 4 -26.34 -0.09 -19.39
N GLU A 5 -26.10 0.86 -20.30
CA GLU A 5 -25.10 0.71 -21.35
C GLU A 5 -23.83 1.49 -21.02
N PHE A 6 -22.69 0.79 -21.07
CA PHE A 6 -21.37 1.38 -20.93
C PHE A 6 -20.86 1.80 -22.31
N ASN A 7 -20.85 3.11 -22.55
CA ASN A 7 -20.50 3.70 -23.84
C ASN A 7 -19.13 4.34 -23.79
N PHE A 8 -18.09 3.53 -23.97
CA PHE A 8 -16.72 3.99 -24.19
C PHE A 8 -16.05 3.11 -25.24
N THR A 9 -15.13 3.73 -25.98
CA THR A 9 -14.36 3.08 -27.04
C THR A 9 -13.24 2.23 -26.46
N LYS A 10 -12.73 1.32 -27.29
CA LYS A 10 -11.59 0.48 -26.92
C LYS A 10 -10.34 1.33 -26.70
N GLU A 11 -10.15 2.35 -27.52
CA GLU A 11 -9.02 3.26 -27.48
C GLU A 11 -9.01 4.10 -26.19
N GLU A 12 -10.18 4.61 -25.76
CA GLU A 12 -10.33 5.30 -24.47
C GLU A 12 -9.99 4.38 -23.29
N PHE A 13 -10.46 3.13 -23.33
CA PHE A 13 -10.17 2.16 -22.28
C PHE A 13 -8.68 1.82 -22.20
N ILE A 14 -8.03 1.55 -23.35
CA ILE A 14 -6.58 1.29 -23.40
C ILE A 14 -5.80 2.47 -22.84
N LEU A 15 -6.16 3.71 -23.21
CA LEU A 15 -5.49 4.90 -22.73
C LEU A 15 -5.56 5.02 -21.19
N GLU A 16 -6.73 4.79 -20.60
CA GLU A 16 -6.88 4.84 -19.15
C GLU A 16 -6.15 3.68 -18.45
N CYS A 17 -6.14 2.47 -19.04
CA CYS A 17 -5.30 1.35 -18.61
C CYS A 17 -3.82 1.73 -18.59
N CYS A 18 -3.28 2.29 -19.68
CA CYS A 18 -1.88 2.70 -19.75
C CYS A 18 -1.55 3.72 -18.65
N LYS A 19 -2.41 4.72 -18.45
CA LYS A 19 -2.25 5.75 -17.42
C LYS A 19 -2.21 5.15 -16.00
N ASN A 20 -3.16 4.28 -15.65
CA ASN A 20 -3.20 3.67 -14.32
C ASN A 20 -2.03 2.72 -14.09
N ILE A 21 -1.68 1.91 -15.10
CA ILE A 21 -0.53 1.00 -15.04
C ILE A 21 0.77 1.80 -14.85
N THR A 22 0.99 2.90 -15.56
CA THR A 22 2.22 3.71 -15.41
C THR A 22 2.32 4.41 -14.05
N LEU A 23 1.21 4.95 -13.53
CA LEU A 23 1.25 5.87 -12.39
C LEU A 23 1.13 5.19 -11.02
N SER A 24 0.81 3.90 -10.97
CA SER A 24 0.52 3.18 -9.73
C SER A 24 1.57 2.11 -9.40
N THR A 25 1.69 1.81 -8.11
CA THR A 25 2.35 0.59 -7.61
C THR A 25 1.38 -0.57 -7.41
N ASN A 26 0.17 -0.48 -7.98
CA ASN A 26 -0.84 -1.53 -7.85
C ASN A 26 -0.55 -2.70 -8.79
N THR A 27 -1.32 -3.77 -8.61
CA THR A 27 -1.30 -4.94 -9.49
C THR A 27 -1.96 -4.63 -10.84
N ILE A 28 -1.68 -5.42 -11.87
CA ILE A 28 -2.34 -5.27 -13.18
C ILE A 28 -3.87 -5.43 -13.08
N ALA A 29 -4.34 -6.33 -12.21
CA ALA A 29 -5.77 -6.52 -11.98
C ALA A 29 -6.40 -5.27 -11.33
N ASP A 30 -5.73 -4.67 -10.34
CA ASP A 30 -6.18 -3.41 -9.73
C ASP A 30 -6.20 -2.28 -10.76
N ASP A 31 -5.15 -2.13 -11.56
CA ASP A 31 -5.06 -1.04 -12.54
C ASP A 31 -6.15 -1.15 -13.61
N ILE A 32 -6.38 -2.35 -14.14
CA ILE A 32 -7.47 -2.60 -15.10
C ILE A 32 -8.84 -2.39 -14.44
N TYR A 33 -9.01 -2.79 -13.18
CA TYR A 33 -10.22 -2.50 -12.42
C TYR A 33 -10.47 -0.99 -12.29
N TYR A 34 -9.48 -0.22 -11.83
CA TYR A 34 -9.63 1.22 -11.66
C TYR A 34 -9.84 1.94 -13.00
N SER A 35 -9.25 1.44 -14.09
CA SER A 35 -9.54 1.92 -15.44
C SER A 35 -10.97 1.67 -15.83
N PHE A 36 -11.54 0.50 -15.52
CA PHE A 36 -12.96 0.24 -15.74
C PHE A 36 -13.86 1.14 -14.86
N ILE A 37 -13.51 1.35 -13.60
CA ILE A 37 -14.28 2.19 -12.67
C ILE A 37 -14.40 3.64 -13.17
N SER A 38 -13.37 4.17 -13.85
CA SER A 38 -13.38 5.54 -14.38
C SER A 38 -14.53 5.79 -15.36
N PHE A 39 -15.01 4.73 -16.04
CA PHE A 39 -16.13 4.80 -17.00
C PHE A 39 -17.51 4.55 -16.38
N ILE A 40 -17.60 4.15 -15.11
CA ILE A 40 -18.90 3.96 -14.44
C ILE A 40 -19.63 5.29 -14.32
N ALA A 41 -19.05 6.28 -13.64
CA ALA A 41 -19.74 7.56 -13.40
C ALA A 41 -20.13 8.30 -14.69
N PRO A 42 -19.27 8.38 -15.74
CA PRO A 42 -19.66 8.92 -17.04
C PRO A 42 -20.85 8.21 -17.69
N SER A 43 -21.00 6.90 -17.51
CA SER A 43 -22.15 6.12 -18.05
C SER A 43 -23.49 6.52 -17.42
N PHE A 44 -23.45 7.30 -16.35
CA PHE A 44 -24.60 7.85 -15.64
C PHE A 44 -24.79 9.36 -15.83
N SER A 45 -23.92 10.03 -16.59
CA SER A 45 -23.87 11.49 -16.72
C SER A 45 -25.15 12.14 -17.25
N ASN A 46 -25.95 11.41 -18.05
CA ASN A 46 -27.25 11.88 -18.53
C ASN A 46 -28.37 11.82 -17.48
N ASN A 47 -28.06 11.31 -16.28
CA ASN A 47 -29.03 11.11 -15.22
C ASN A 47 -28.76 12.07 -14.05
N ASN A 48 -29.34 13.28 -14.15
CA ASN A 48 -29.14 14.39 -13.20
C ASN A 48 -29.53 14.06 -11.74
N ASN A 49 -30.15 12.91 -11.50
CA ASN A 49 -30.70 12.49 -10.21
C ASN A 49 -29.78 11.55 -9.42
N ILE A 50 -28.63 11.16 -9.98
CA ILE A 50 -27.62 10.36 -9.28
C ILE A 50 -26.82 11.28 -8.36
N GLN A 51 -26.84 10.96 -7.07
CA GLN A 51 -26.19 11.74 -6.03
C GLN A 51 -24.76 11.25 -5.76
N GLU A 52 -24.56 9.94 -5.79
CA GLU A 52 -23.31 9.32 -5.36
C GLU A 52 -23.18 7.91 -5.96
N ILE A 53 -21.98 7.57 -6.41
CA ILE A 53 -21.60 6.22 -6.83
C ILE A 53 -20.44 5.78 -5.95
N LYS A 54 -20.59 4.63 -5.29
CA LYS A 54 -19.51 3.95 -4.57
C LYS A 54 -19.17 2.67 -5.29
N HIS A 55 -17.93 2.23 -5.15
CA HIS A 55 -17.49 0.94 -5.66
C HIS A 55 -16.72 0.19 -4.56
N LYS A 56 -16.71 -1.13 -4.67
CA LYS A 56 -15.92 -2.01 -3.81
C LYS A 56 -15.27 -3.08 -4.67
N TYR A 57 -13.96 -3.14 -4.59
CA TYR A 57 -13.15 -4.18 -5.21
C TYR A 57 -12.87 -5.30 -4.20
N ASN A 58 -12.82 -6.55 -4.67
CA ASN A 58 -12.43 -7.70 -3.86
C ASN A 58 -11.15 -8.31 -4.42
N ASN A 59 -10.00 -7.82 -3.98
CA ASN A 59 -8.69 -8.24 -4.46
C ASN A 59 -8.26 -9.66 -4.03
N ASN A 60 -9.06 -10.34 -3.20
CA ASN A 60 -8.71 -11.66 -2.66
C ASN A 60 -8.73 -12.79 -3.71
N TYR A 61 -9.26 -12.55 -4.91
CA TYR A 61 -9.39 -13.55 -5.97
C TYR A 61 -8.22 -13.58 -6.95
N TYR A 62 -7.27 -12.65 -6.84
CA TYR A 62 -6.20 -12.50 -7.82
C TYR A 62 -4.87 -12.89 -7.19
N ASP A 63 -4.05 -13.56 -7.98
CA ASP A 63 -2.63 -13.61 -7.67
C ASP A 63 -2.10 -12.19 -7.75
N LYS A 64 -1.61 -11.71 -6.61
CA LYS A 64 -1.26 -10.31 -6.41
C LYS A 64 -0.07 -9.87 -7.26
N PHE A 65 0.60 -10.76 -7.99
CA PHE A 65 1.86 -10.40 -8.66
C PHE A 65 2.04 -10.97 -10.07
N LEU A 66 0.96 -11.36 -10.74
CA LEU A 66 1.01 -11.64 -12.18
C LEU A 66 1.26 -10.36 -12.97
N SER A 67 2.19 -10.43 -13.91
CA SER A 67 2.44 -9.38 -14.90
C SER A 67 1.36 -9.37 -15.98
N LEU A 68 1.34 -8.29 -16.78
CA LEU A 68 0.45 -8.20 -17.93
C LEU A 68 0.76 -9.32 -18.94
N GLN A 69 2.04 -9.63 -19.14
CA GLN A 69 2.47 -10.76 -19.97
C GLN A 69 1.93 -12.09 -19.45
N ASP A 70 1.96 -12.34 -18.13
CA ASP A 70 1.43 -13.58 -17.57
C ASP A 70 -0.09 -13.72 -17.80
N TYR A 71 -0.85 -12.62 -17.74
CA TYR A 71 -2.29 -12.65 -18.09
C TYR A 71 -2.53 -12.89 -19.59
N ILE A 72 -1.66 -12.38 -20.46
CA ILE A 72 -1.69 -12.66 -21.91
C ILE A 72 -1.39 -14.13 -22.20
N ASP A 73 -0.42 -14.70 -21.48
CA ASP A 73 -0.02 -16.11 -21.60
C ASP A 73 -1.11 -17.04 -21.05
N ASN A 74 -1.86 -16.60 -20.03
CA ASN A 74 -3.06 -17.25 -19.49
C ASN A 74 -4.35 -16.98 -20.30
N ASP A 75 -4.24 -16.36 -21.48
CA ASP A 75 -5.30 -15.99 -22.42
C ASP A 75 -6.36 -14.97 -21.92
N SER A 76 -6.42 -14.64 -20.63
CA SER A 76 -7.34 -13.62 -20.11
C SER A 76 -7.03 -13.16 -18.68
N LEU A 77 -7.61 -12.02 -18.32
CA LEU A 77 -7.81 -11.55 -16.95
C LEU A 77 -9.31 -11.55 -16.66
N THR A 78 -9.71 -12.15 -15.55
CA THR A 78 -11.11 -12.16 -15.11
C THR A 78 -11.27 -11.44 -13.79
N LEU A 79 -11.96 -10.29 -13.78
CA LEU A 79 -12.30 -9.57 -12.56
C LEU A 79 -13.60 -10.12 -11.93
N HIS A 80 -13.51 -10.79 -10.78
CA HIS A 80 -14.62 -11.40 -10.06
C HIS A 80 -15.29 -10.47 -9.04
N TYR A 81 -16.62 -10.58 -8.95
CA TYR A 81 -17.46 -9.95 -7.89
C TYR A 81 -17.24 -8.44 -7.71
N ASN A 82 -17.21 -7.69 -8.82
CA ASN A 82 -17.07 -6.25 -8.81
C ASN A 82 -18.36 -5.59 -8.34
N ASN A 83 -18.31 -4.81 -7.28
CA ASN A 83 -19.48 -4.21 -6.66
C ASN A 83 -19.53 -2.69 -6.88
N PHE A 84 -20.70 -2.18 -7.23
CA PHE A 84 -20.98 -0.74 -7.22
C PHE A 84 -22.36 -0.45 -6.63
N THR A 85 -22.40 0.65 -5.89
CA THR A 85 -23.59 1.15 -5.21
C THR A 85 -23.94 2.50 -5.77
N ILE A 86 -25.15 2.65 -6.28
CA ILE A 86 -25.68 3.91 -6.80
C ILE A 86 -26.70 4.45 -5.81
N TYR A 87 -26.58 5.73 -5.50
CA TYR A 87 -27.56 6.47 -4.71
C TYR A 87 -28.28 7.50 -5.59
N SER A 88 -29.61 7.48 -5.55
CA SER A 88 -30.47 8.41 -6.28
C SER A 88 -31.42 9.16 -5.35
N ALA A 89 -32.03 10.22 -5.88
CA ALA A 89 -33.13 10.91 -5.22
C ALA A 89 -34.29 9.94 -4.87
N LYS A 90 -35.03 10.26 -3.81
CA LYS A 90 -36.08 9.40 -3.24
C LYS A 90 -37.24 9.12 -4.19
N ASP A 91 -37.56 10.08 -5.05
CA ASP A 91 -38.72 10.04 -5.93
C ASP A 91 -38.48 9.20 -7.20
N GLU A 92 -37.27 8.67 -7.37
CA GLU A 92 -36.89 7.85 -8.51
C GLU A 92 -36.34 6.48 -8.08
N ILE A 93 -36.97 5.42 -8.58
CA ILE A 93 -36.45 4.06 -8.47
C ILE A 93 -35.66 3.81 -9.74
N ILE A 94 -34.33 3.94 -9.66
CA ILE A 94 -33.48 3.41 -10.73
C ILE A 94 -33.80 1.90 -10.80
N ASN A 95 -34.10 1.43 -12.00
CA ASN A 95 -34.33 0.02 -12.21
C ASN A 95 -33.33 -0.39 -13.28
N ILE A 96 -32.44 -1.31 -12.95
CA ILE A 96 -31.40 -1.85 -13.83
C ILE A 96 -31.52 -3.36 -13.69
N ASP A 97 -31.83 -4.02 -14.79
CA ASP A 97 -32.00 -5.47 -14.85
C ASP A 97 -30.84 -6.12 -15.62
N GLU A 98 -30.15 -5.34 -16.47
CA GLU A 98 -29.09 -5.81 -17.35
C GLU A 98 -28.01 -4.75 -17.54
N LEU A 99 -26.78 -5.20 -17.75
CA LEU A 99 -25.64 -4.35 -18.10
C LEU A 99 -25.16 -4.72 -19.50
N LYS A 100 -24.98 -3.72 -20.36
CA LYS A 100 -24.42 -3.89 -21.69
C LYS A 100 -23.03 -3.25 -21.73
N PHE A 101 -22.04 -4.03 -22.13
CA PHE A 101 -20.65 -3.62 -22.21
C PHE A 101 -20.17 -3.49 -23.67
N PRO A 102 -19.11 -2.72 -23.92
CA PRO A 102 -18.40 -2.77 -25.20
C PRO A 102 -17.94 -4.20 -25.52
N SER A 103 -17.89 -4.55 -26.81
CA SER A 103 -17.66 -5.94 -27.26
C SER A 103 -16.32 -6.56 -26.84
N PHE A 104 -15.34 -5.74 -26.45
CA PHE A 104 -14.04 -6.18 -25.94
C PHE A 104 -14.05 -6.54 -24.44
N ILE A 105 -15.17 -6.30 -23.73
CA ILE A 105 -15.37 -6.71 -22.34
C ILE A 105 -16.48 -7.76 -22.32
N LYS A 106 -16.13 -8.98 -21.90
CA LYS A 106 -17.08 -10.10 -21.81
C LYS A 106 -17.54 -10.27 -20.37
N GLN A 107 -18.75 -10.78 -20.17
CA GLN A 107 -19.22 -11.16 -18.84
C GLN A 107 -19.04 -12.67 -18.64
N GLN A 108 -18.57 -13.07 -17.46
CA GLN A 108 -18.59 -14.46 -17.03
C GLN A 108 -19.79 -14.70 -16.10
N PRO A 109 -20.66 -15.66 -16.40
CA PRO A 109 -21.73 -16.01 -15.49
C PRO A 109 -21.24 -16.90 -14.35
N VAL A 110 -22.02 -16.94 -13.27
CA VAL A 110 -21.91 -17.95 -12.21
C VAL A 110 -23.14 -18.85 -12.27
N ASP A 111 -22.89 -20.15 -12.29
CA ASP A 111 -23.91 -21.18 -12.19
C ASP A 111 -24.23 -21.46 -10.72
N TYR A 112 -25.49 -21.26 -10.34
CA TYR A 112 -25.99 -21.53 -8.98
C TYR A 112 -26.61 -22.94 -8.86
N GLY A 113 -26.51 -23.75 -9.90
CA GLY A 113 -27.25 -25.00 -10.06
C GLY A 113 -28.71 -24.75 -10.45
N TYR A 114 -29.43 -25.82 -10.78
CA TYR A 114 -30.86 -25.79 -11.11
C TYR A 114 -31.22 -24.83 -12.26
N ASP A 115 -30.38 -24.77 -13.31
CA ASP A 115 -30.55 -23.91 -14.49
C ASP A 115 -30.53 -22.39 -14.18
N VAL A 116 -30.03 -21.99 -13.01
CA VAL A 116 -29.92 -20.58 -12.62
C VAL A 116 -28.52 -20.04 -12.93
N ILE A 117 -28.38 -19.47 -14.12
CA ILE A 117 -27.18 -18.75 -14.56
C ILE A 117 -27.40 -17.26 -14.32
N LYS A 118 -26.45 -16.60 -13.64
CA LYS A 118 -26.49 -15.15 -13.41
C LYS A 118 -25.19 -14.49 -13.85
N TYR A 119 -25.30 -13.30 -14.44
CA TYR A 119 -24.16 -12.45 -14.78
C TYR A 119 -23.98 -11.31 -13.77
N ILE A 120 -25.09 -10.85 -13.21
CA ILE A 120 -25.13 -9.79 -12.21
C ILE A 120 -26.06 -10.16 -11.07
N LYS A 121 -25.85 -9.55 -9.90
CA LYS A 121 -26.87 -9.49 -8.84
C LYS A 121 -27.22 -8.03 -8.58
N VAL A 122 -28.52 -7.75 -8.52
CA VAL A 122 -29.03 -6.41 -8.22
C VAL A 122 -29.83 -6.47 -6.93
N LYS A 123 -29.51 -5.60 -5.97
CA LYS A 123 -30.28 -5.41 -4.74
C LYS A 123 -30.73 -3.96 -4.64
N LYS A 124 -32.01 -3.76 -4.34
CA LYS A 124 -32.63 -2.43 -4.24
C LYS A 124 -33.05 -2.18 -2.79
N ALA A 125 -32.86 -0.96 -2.32
CA ALA A 125 -33.29 -0.52 -1.00
C ALA A 125 -33.78 0.92 -1.02
N ASN A 126 -34.96 1.17 -0.46
CA ASN A 126 -35.50 2.51 -0.25
C ASN A 126 -35.08 3.00 1.14
N LEU A 127 -34.31 4.08 1.20
CA LEU A 127 -33.88 4.69 2.46
C LEU A 127 -34.75 5.92 2.77
N LYS A 128 -34.64 6.45 4.00
CA LYS A 128 -35.47 7.59 4.45
C LYS A 128 -35.40 8.80 3.52
N THR A 129 -34.22 9.10 2.98
CA THR A 129 -33.91 10.31 2.21
C THR A 129 -33.45 10.05 0.77
N LYS A 130 -33.14 8.81 0.41
CA LYS A 130 -32.57 8.44 -0.90
C LYS A 130 -32.89 6.99 -1.24
N ASN A 131 -32.80 6.62 -2.51
CA ASN A 131 -32.84 5.21 -2.91
C ASN A 131 -31.42 4.69 -3.14
N LYS A 132 -31.25 3.38 -3.01
CA LYS A 132 -29.96 2.70 -3.14
C LYS A 132 -30.12 1.47 -4.02
N ILE A 133 -29.16 1.28 -4.92
CA ILE A 133 -29.03 0.06 -5.71
C ILE A 133 -27.60 -0.44 -5.58
N ASP A 134 -27.46 -1.70 -5.16
CA ASP A 134 -26.21 -2.43 -5.22
C ASP A 134 -26.23 -3.34 -6.45
N ILE A 135 -25.20 -3.23 -7.28
CA ILE A 135 -24.99 -4.08 -8.45
C ILE A 135 -23.66 -4.80 -8.26
N GLU A 136 -23.71 -6.12 -8.28
CA GLU A 136 -22.55 -7.00 -8.26
C GLU A 136 -22.39 -7.65 -9.63
N ILE A 137 -21.31 -7.36 -10.34
CA ILE A 137 -20.94 -8.08 -11.56
C ILE A 137 -20.12 -9.30 -11.15
N LEU A 138 -20.57 -10.49 -11.53
CA LEU A 138 -19.97 -11.73 -11.04
C LEU A 138 -18.62 -12.03 -11.69
N GLY A 139 -18.44 -11.70 -12.98
CA GLY A 139 -17.16 -11.76 -13.66
C GLY A 139 -17.09 -10.84 -14.88
N LEU A 140 -16.01 -10.07 -14.99
CA LEU A 140 -15.65 -9.29 -16.18
C LEU A 140 -14.37 -9.89 -16.78
N ILE A 141 -14.42 -10.33 -18.03
CA ILE A 141 -13.30 -10.93 -18.73
C ILE A 141 -12.71 -9.93 -19.72
N PHE A 142 -11.41 -9.72 -19.60
CA PHE A 142 -10.55 -9.05 -20.56
C PHE A 142 -9.70 -10.12 -21.24
N ASP A 143 -9.95 -10.39 -22.51
CA ASP A 143 -9.26 -11.45 -23.22
C ASP A 143 -7.86 -11.03 -23.68
N LYS A 144 -7.09 -12.02 -24.15
CA LYS A 144 -5.75 -11.85 -24.69
C LYS A 144 -5.64 -10.69 -25.67
N LYS A 145 -6.65 -10.47 -26.52
CA LYS A 145 -6.58 -9.43 -27.56
C LYS A 145 -6.50 -8.04 -26.93
N ILE A 146 -7.41 -7.70 -26.02
CA ILE A 146 -7.37 -6.38 -25.38
C ILE A 146 -6.13 -6.23 -24.49
N LEU A 147 -5.71 -7.29 -23.80
CA LEU A 147 -4.50 -7.27 -22.98
C LEU A 147 -3.23 -7.05 -23.81
N SER A 148 -3.10 -7.72 -24.96
CA SER A 148 -2.00 -7.51 -25.90
C SER A 148 -1.98 -6.10 -26.48
N GLU A 149 -3.14 -5.52 -26.81
CA GLU A 149 -3.19 -4.13 -27.29
C GLU A 149 -2.78 -3.11 -26.21
N ILE A 150 -3.09 -3.37 -24.92
CA ILE A 150 -2.58 -2.58 -23.79
C ILE A 150 -1.06 -2.75 -23.66
N PHE A 151 -0.56 -3.98 -23.74
CA PHE A 151 0.87 -4.30 -23.67
C PHE A 151 1.67 -3.59 -24.77
N ASP A 152 1.22 -3.69 -26.02
CA ASP A 152 1.84 -3.03 -27.18
C ASP A 152 1.81 -1.50 -27.05
N SER A 153 0.79 -0.95 -26.37
CA SER A 153 0.70 0.47 -26.10
C SER A 153 1.70 0.91 -25.04
N LEU A 154 1.87 0.14 -23.96
CA LEU A 154 2.80 0.42 -22.87
C LEU A 154 4.27 0.30 -23.29
N THR A 155 4.62 -0.74 -24.05
CA THR A 155 6.00 -0.99 -24.48
C THR A 155 6.58 0.10 -25.38
N LYS A 156 5.73 0.89 -26.05
CA LYS A 156 6.16 2.07 -26.83
C LYS A 156 6.75 3.19 -25.97
N PHE A 157 6.36 3.29 -24.70
CA PHE A 157 6.84 4.33 -23.79
C PHE A 157 8.15 3.93 -23.07
N ASN A 158 8.55 2.65 -23.17
CA ASN A 158 9.78 2.09 -22.61
C ASN A 158 9.98 2.40 -21.11
N GLU A 159 8.87 2.45 -20.35
CA GLU A 159 8.92 2.65 -18.91
C GLU A 159 9.05 1.31 -18.21
N GLU A 160 10.15 1.15 -17.47
CA GLU A 160 10.35 -0.03 -16.63
C GLU A 160 9.66 0.19 -15.27
N ILE A 161 8.66 -0.63 -14.97
CA ILE A 161 7.91 -0.56 -13.71
C ILE A 161 8.22 -1.79 -12.88
N LEU A 162 9.25 -1.69 -12.06
CA LEU A 162 9.67 -2.75 -11.15
C LEU A 162 8.90 -2.67 -9.83
N LEU A 163 8.20 -3.76 -9.51
CA LEU A 163 7.55 -3.95 -8.22
C LEU A 163 8.26 -5.04 -7.41
N PRO A 164 8.28 -4.97 -6.08
CA PRO A 164 8.78 -6.06 -5.25
C PRO A 164 7.97 -7.33 -5.50
N SER A 165 8.66 -8.46 -5.64
CA SER A 165 8.00 -9.77 -5.72
C SER A 165 7.56 -10.21 -4.33
N HIS A 166 6.35 -10.74 -4.20
CA HIS A 166 5.85 -11.20 -2.91
C HIS A 166 6.08 -12.70 -2.72
N LEU A 167 7.28 -13.01 -2.27
CA LEU A 167 7.81 -14.37 -2.22
C LEU A 167 7.38 -15.15 -0.95
N GLY A 168 6.41 -14.62 -0.20
CA GLY A 168 6.02 -15.12 1.11
C GLY A 168 6.97 -14.70 2.23
N VAL A 169 6.72 -15.23 3.42
CA VAL A 169 7.55 -14.97 4.61
C VAL A 169 8.80 -15.84 4.62
N TRP A 170 9.86 -15.35 5.28
CA TRP A 170 11.14 -16.06 5.46
C TRP A 170 12.00 -16.23 4.20
N GLU A 171 11.51 -15.79 3.03
CA GLU A 171 12.35 -15.70 1.85
C GLU A 171 13.21 -14.43 1.93
N TRP A 172 14.52 -14.56 1.76
CA TRP A 172 15.44 -13.42 1.78
C TRP A 172 15.94 -13.04 0.39
N ARG A 173 15.81 -13.93 -0.61
CA ARG A 173 16.22 -13.72 -2.00
C ARG A 173 15.20 -12.85 -2.72
N GLN A 174 15.10 -11.59 -2.30
CA GLN A 174 14.11 -10.65 -2.81
C GLN A 174 14.36 -10.31 -4.27
N THR A 175 13.35 -10.56 -5.10
CA THR A 175 13.32 -10.18 -6.51
C THR A 175 12.37 -9.01 -6.73
N PHE A 176 12.56 -8.30 -7.83
CA PHE A 176 11.70 -7.23 -8.30
C PHE A 176 11.30 -7.57 -9.73
N TYR A 177 10.01 -7.57 -10.03
CA TYR A 177 9.49 -7.96 -11.33
C TYR A 177 8.95 -6.75 -12.08
N ASN A 178 9.15 -6.73 -13.39
CA ASN A 178 8.52 -5.78 -14.27
C ASN A 178 7.05 -6.18 -14.42
N LYS A 179 6.13 -5.34 -13.93
CA LYS A 179 4.69 -5.69 -13.95
C LYS A 179 4.08 -5.76 -15.35
N ILE A 180 4.79 -5.26 -16.38
CA ILE A 180 4.38 -5.34 -17.77
C ILE A 180 4.92 -6.64 -18.40
N THR A 181 6.25 -6.82 -18.40
CA THR A 181 6.93 -7.91 -19.13
C THR A 181 7.05 -9.22 -18.35
N GLY A 182 6.88 -9.17 -17.02
CA GLY A 182 7.10 -10.30 -16.13
C GLY A 182 8.57 -10.66 -15.95
N GLU A 183 9.52 -9.90 -16.50
CA GLU A 183 10.95 -10.09 -16.23
C GLU A 183 11.26 -9.81 -14.77
N THR A 184 12.15 -10.62 -14.18
CA THR A 184 12.43 -10.60 -12.74
C THR A 184 13.91 -10.39 -12.50
N TYR A 185 14.24 -9.50 -11.57
CA TYR A 185 15.62 -9.11 -11.29
C TYR A 185 15.91 -9.17 -9.80
N PHE A 186 17.13 -9.57 -9.46
CA PHE A 186 17.71 -9.24 -8.16
C PHE A 186 18.30 -7.83 -8.20
N CYS A 187 18.29 -7.15 -7.05
CA CYS A 187 19.16 -5.98 -6.91
C CYS A 187 20.61 -6.45 -6.84
N ASN A 188 21.53 -5.78 -7.53
CA ASN A 188 22.93 -6.19 -7.62
C ASN A 188 23.59 -6.35 -6.24
N CYS A 189 23.13 -5.58 -5.24
CA CYS A 189 23.59 -5.72 -3.86
C CYS A 189 23.36 -7.13 -3.25
N PHE A 190 22.42 -7.94 -3.77
CA PHE A 190 22.17 -9.32 -3.32
C PHE A 190 23.15 -10.34 -3.91
N LYS A 191 23.86 -9.99 -5.00
CA LYS A 191 24.68 -10.92 -5.79
C LYS A 191 25.66 -11.73 -4.94
N LYS A 192 26.43 -11.05 -4.09
CA LYS A 192 27.43 -11.68 -3.23
C LYS A 192 26.81 -12.66 -2.21
N ALA A 193 25.67 -12.31 -1.63
CA ALA A 193 24.96 -13.19 -0.70
C ALA A 193 24.41 -14.43 -1.43
N ILE A 194 23.83 -14.24 -2.62
CA ILE A 194 23.31 -15.33 -3.45
C ILE A 194 24.43 -16.29 -3.83
N GLU A 195 25.56 -15.79 -4.33
CA GLU A 195 26.74 -16.60 -4.69
C GLU A 195 27.27 -17.43 -3.52
N LYS A 196 27.33 -16.83 -2.31
CA LYS A 196 27.71 -17.56 -1.10
C LYS A 196 26.69 -18.65 -0.73
N SER A 197 25.40 -18.34 -0.82
CA SER A 197 24.32 -19.26 -0.45
C SER A 197 24.17 -20.48 -1.38
N LYS A 198 24.62 -20.39 -2.65
CA LYS A 198 24.60 -21.52 -3.60
C LYS A 198 25.39 -22.74 -3.13
N LYS A 199 26.23 -22.61 -2.11
CA LYS A 199 26.95 -23.72 -1.48
C LYS A 199 26.08 -24.54 -0.53
N ASP A 200 24.95 -24.01 -0.08
CA ASP A 200 23.96 -24.71 0.74
C ASP A 200 22.91 -25.37 -0.17
N SER A 201 22.97 -26.70 -0.26
CA SER A 201 22.16 -27.55 -1.14
C SER A 201 20.68 -27.72 -0.71
N GLN A 202 20.14 -26.85 0.14
CA GLN A 202 18.85 -27.06 0.84
C GLN A 202 17.76 -26.02 0.54
N LEU A 203 17.78 -25.34 -0.60
CA LEU A 203 16.70 -24.41 -0.95
C LEU A 203 15.64 -25.12 -1.81
N SER A 204 14.96 -26.10 -1.21
CA SER A 204 13.80 -26.77 -1.81
C SER A 204 12.56 -25.88 -1.71
N ASN A 205 11.95 -25.57 -2.85
CA ASN A 205 10.81 -24.65 -3.07
C ASN A 205 11.23 -23.21 -3.31
N THR A 206 11.55 -22.91 -4.57
CA THR A 206 11.79 -21.57 -5.08
C THR A 206 10.52 -21.04 -5.76
N HIS A 207 10.17 -19.79 -5.46
CA HIS A 207 9.09 -19.10 -6.17
C HIS A 207 9.53 -18.84 -7.62
N GLN A 208 8.60 -18.88 -8.59
CA GLN A 208 8.90 -18.72 -10.03
C GLN A 208 9.74 -17.47 -10.34
N HIS A 209 9.48 -16.35 -9.66
CA HIS A 209 10.28 -15.11 -9.85
C HIS A 209 11.76 -15.28 -9.45
N ILE A 210 12.04 -16.07 -8.42
CA ILE A 210 13.42 -16.38 -7.99
C ILE A 210 14.08 -17.28 -9.03
N GLU A 211 13.36 -18.30 -9.49
CA GLU A 211 13.83 -19.25 -10.51
C GLU A 211 14.19 -18.50 -11.79
N LYS A 212 13.25 -17.71 -12.32
CA LYS A 212 13.44 -16.90 -13.54
C LYS A 212 14.62 -15.94 -13.41
N ALA A 213 14.80 -15.28 -12.27
CA ALA A 213 15.93 -14.37 -12.06
C ALA A 213 17.28 -15.11 -11.92
N LEU A 214 17.29 -16.30 -11.32
CA LEU A 214 18.50 -17.12 -11.17
C LEU A 214 18.92 -17.75 -12.50
N GLU A 215 17.98 -18.33 -13.24
CA GLU A 215 18.20 -18.96 -14.56
C GLU A 215 18.75 -17.95 -15.56
N ASN A 216 18.17 -16.75 -15.59
CA ASN A 216 18.58 -15.68 -16.50
C ASN A 216 19.73 -14.82 -15.96
N ASN A 217 20.26 -15.13 -14.76
CA ASN A 217 21.31 -14.37 -14.10
C ASN A 217 21.02 -12.84 -14.08
N SER A 218 19.78 -12.50 -13.71
CA SER A 218 19.22 -11.15 -13.89
C SER A 218 19.49 -10.27 -12.68
N PHE A 219 20.36 -9.27 -12.85
CA PHE A 219 20.70 -8.30 -11.82
C PHE A 219 20.57 -6.86 -12.34
N LYS A 220 20.05 -5.96 -11.51
CA LYS A 220 20.00 -4.52 -11.78
C LYS A 220 20.49 -3.71 -10.59
N GLU A 221 21.11 -2.57 -10.88
CA GLU A 221 21.59 -1.64 -9.85
C GLU A 221 20.44 -0.88 -9.21
N SER A 222 20.56 -0.64 -7.91
CA SER A 222 19.70 0.30 -7.18
C SER A 222 18.19 0.12 -7.32
N ILE A 223 17.70 -1.13 -7.41
CA ILE A 223 16.25 -1.41 -7.50
C ILE A 223 15.60 -1.74 -6.15
N CYS A 224 16.36 -2.19 -5.15
CA CYS A 224 15.78 -2.56 -3.85
C CYS A 224 15.53 -1.38 -2.92
N HIS A 225 14.71 -1.59 -1.89
CA HIS A 225 14.36 -0.60 -0.88
C HIS A 225 15.58 0.02 -0.19
N ILE A 226 16.60 -0.79 0.13
CA ILE A 226 17.81 -0.30 0.77
C ILE A 226 18.62 0.60 -0.17
N CYS A 227 18.88 0.17 -1.40
CA CYS A 227 19.68 0.94 -2.36
C CYS A 227 18.97 2.22 -2.83
N THR A 228 17.64 2.24 -2.84
CA THR A 228 16.82 3.43 -3.16
C THR A 228 16.51 4.30 -1.94
N ASN A 229 16.97 3.89 -0.75
CA ASN A 229 16.65 4.52 0.53
C ASN A 229 15.12 4.64 0.82
N LYS A 230 14.30 3.77 0.23
CA LYS A 230 12.86 3.68 0.51
C LYS A 230 12.57 2.70 1.65
N ASN A 231 11.46 2.89 2.35
CA ASN A 231 11.03 1.92 3.35
C ASN A 231 10.52 0.64 2.68
N SER A 232 10.80 -0.50 3.29
CA SER A 232 10.39 -1.80 2.76
C SER A 232 8.90 -2.04 3.01
N ASP A 233 8.17 -2.36 1.95
CA ASP A 233 6.80 -2.85 1.96
C ASP A 233 6.71 -4.40 2.06
N LEU A 234 7.84 -5.08 1.86
CA LEU A 234 7.98 -6.53 2.02
C LEU A 234 7.80 -6.98 3.47
N MET A 235 7.34 -8.23 3.63
CA MET A 235 7.17 -8.89 4.93
C MET A 235 8.07 -10.13 5.06
N TYR A 236 8.93 -10.14 6.07
CA TYR A 236 9.84 -11.23 6.42
C TYR A 236 9.54 -11.76 7.82
N GLY A 237 8.93 -12.94 7.88
CA GLY A 237 8.51 -13.55 9.14
C GLY A 237 7.27 -12.90 9.74
N SER A 238 6.75 -13.49 10.81
CA SER A 238 5.50 -13.05 11.44
C SER A 238 5.75 -12.01 12.53
N LYS A 239 4.87 -11.01 12.63
CA LYS A 239 4.81 -10.00 13.71
C LYS A 239 4.75 -10.62 15.12
N MET A 240 4.33 -11.88 15.24
CA MET A 240 4.30 -12.59 16.51
C MET A 240 5.69 -12.99 17.03
N TYR A 241 6.64 -13.23 16.11
CA TYR A 241 7.95 -13.80 16.43
C TYR A 241 9.12 -12.86 16.10
N CYS A 242 8.88 -11.81 15.31
CA CYS A 242 9.90 -10.88 14.83
C CYS A 242 9.67 -9.47 15.38
N SER A 243 10.76 -8.73 15.58
CA SER A 243 10.72 -7.27 15.73
C SER A 243 10.14 -6.64 14.46
N GLU A 244 9.53 -5.47 14.54
CA GLU A 244 9.01 -4.71 13.40
C GLU A 244 10.11 -4.40 12.37
N VAL A 245 11.33 -4.12 12.84
CA VAL A 245 12.51 -3.99 11.96
C VAL A 245 12.78 -5.29 11.21
N LYS A 246 12.72 -6.44 11.88
CA LYS A 246 12.92 -7.75 11.25
C LYS A 246 11.75 -8.15 10.35
N VAL A 247 10.52 -7.79 10.70
CA VAL A 247 9.35 -7.99 9.83
C VAL A 247 9.55 -7.25 8.51
N ARG A 248 10.02 -6.01 8.54
CA ARG A 248 10.15 -5.20 7.32
C ARG A 248 11.44 -5.43 6.56
N TYR A 249 12.54 -5.67 7.28
CA TYR A 249 13.88 -5.73 6.69
C TYR A 249 14.58 -7.06 6.88
N GLY A 250 13.92 -8.09 7.42
CA GLY A 250 14.52 -9.39 7.72
C GLY A 250 15.18 -10.05 6.51
N ALA A 251 14.65 -9.83 5.31
CA ALA A 251 15.30 -10.29 4.08
C ALA A 251 16.67 -9.63 3.87
N TYR A 252 16.79 -8.32 4.09
CA TYR A 252 18.07 -7.61 4.00
C TYR A 252 19.01 -7.95 5.16
N ILE A 253 18.47 -8.19 6.36
CA ILE A 253 19.23 -8.67 7.51
C ILE A 253 19.85 -10.02 7.19
N LYS A 254 19.06 -10.98 6.71
CA LYS A 254 19.54 -12.31 6.34
C LYS A 254 20.55 -12.26 5.20
N LYS A 255 20.30 -11.40 4.20
CA LYS A 255 21.25 -11.09 3.13
C LYS A 255 22.61 -10.62 3.68
N LEU A 256 22.62 -9.68 4.63
CA LEU A 256 23.86 -9.15 5.22
C LEU A 256 24.56 -10.17 6.12
N GLU A 257 23.80 -10.95 6.88
CA GLU A 257 24.30 -12.06 7.70
C GLU A 257 25.13 -13.03 6.83
N ILE A 258 24.57 -13.48 5.70
CA ILE A 258 25.24 -14.38 4.75
C ILE A 258 26.42 -13.68 4.06
N GLU A 259 26.22 -12.45 3.59
CA GLU A 259 27.24 -11.73 2.84
C GLU A 259 28.50 -11.46 3.66
N LYS A 260 28.31 -11.01 4.90
CA LYS A 260 29.36 -10.54 5.80
C LYS A 260 29.79 -11.57 6.84
N GLU A 261 29.08 -12.70 6.95
CA GLU A 261 29.35 -13.76 7.93
C GLU A 261 29.33 -13.22 9.37
N ILE A 262 28.34 -12.37 9.67
CA ILE A 262 28.12 -11.73 10.97
C ILE A 262 26.87 -12.29 11.65
N THR A 263 26.67 -11.98 12.93
CA THR A 263 25.45 -12.39 13.63
C THR A 263 24.22 -11.65 13.09
N GLU A 264 23.03 -12.25 13.21
CA GLU A 264 21.76 -11.60 12.84
C GLU A 264 21.60 -10.24 13.54
N ARG A 265 22.03 -10.15 14.81
CA ARG A 265 21.96 -8.91 15.59
C ARG A 265 22.83 -7.81 14.99
N ASP A 266 24.03 -8.15 14.53
CA ASP A 266 24.95 -7.18 13.92
C ASP A 266 24.45 -6.76 12.53
N ALA A 267 23.92 -7.69 11.74
CA ALA A 267 23.27 -7.40 10.47
C ALA A 267 22.05 -6.48 10.64
N GLU A 268 21.21 -6.72 11.65
CA GLU A 268 20.08 -5.84 11.98
C GLU A 268 20.57 -4.44 12.39
N ASN A 269 21.64 -4.36 13.19
CA ASN A 269 22.22 -3.07 13.55
C ASN A 269 22.76 -2.28 12.36
N GLU A 270 23.28 -2.94 11.32
CA GLU A 270 23.65 -2.25 10.09
C GLU A 270 22.44 -1.69 9.34
N ILE A 271 21.35 -2.47 9.23
CA ILE A 271 20.09 -1.97 8.66
C ILE A 271 19.55 -0.79 9.47
N ARG A 272 19.62 -0.88 10.81
CA ARG A 272 19.20 0.20 11.71
C ARG A 272 20.01 1.47 11.46
N VAL A 273 21.34 1.37 11.27
CA VAL A 273 22.18 2.51 10.90
C VAL A 273 21.81 3.09 9.54
N ILE A 274 21.59 2.24 8.53
CA ILE A 274 21.16 2.69 7.18
C ILE A 274 19.83 3.44 7.27
N LYS A 275 18.90 2.96 8.09
CA LYS A 275 17.59 3.59 8.33
C LYS A 275 17.62 4.69 9.39
N ASN A 276 18.81 5.06 9.86
CA ASN A 276 19.01 6.10 10.87
C ASN A 276 18.09 5.91 12.09
N ILE A 277 17.98 4.67 12.56
CA ILE A 277 17.26 4.30 13.79
C ILE A 277 18.26 3.73 14.81
N ALA A 278 17.92 3.83 16.10
CA ALA A 278 18.81 3.39 17.18
C ALA A 278 19.14 1.88 17.07
N LYS A 279 20.42 1.54 17.33
CA LYS A 279 20.85 0.13 17.38
C LYS A 279 20.21 -0.61 18.55
N ILE A 280 20.22 -1.94 18.47
CA ILE A 280 19.73 -2.82 19.53
C ILE A 280 20.57 -2.62 20.79
N GLY A 281 19.98 -1.97 21.79
CA GLY A 281 20.61 -1.68 23.08
C GLY A 281 21.12 -0.24 23.23
N GLU A 282 21.08 0.58 22.18
CA GLU A 282 21.35 2.02 22.29
C GLU A 282 20.18 2.75 22.94
N ARG A 283 20.48 3.64 23.89
CA ARG A 283 19.48 4.35 24.72
C ARG A 283 19.32 5.83 24.38
N TRP A 284 20.01 6.31 23.34
CA TRP A 284 19.98 7.73 22.98
C TRP A 284 18.99 7.93 21.84
N ILE A 285 17.84 8.54 22.14
CA ILE A 285 16.79 8.80 21.16
C ILE A 285 16.38 10.26 21.27
N ASN A 286 16.35 10.93 20.11
CA ASN A 286 15.89 12.28 19.92
C ASN A 286 14.71 12.29 18.95
N GLU A 287 14.18 13.47 18.66
CA GLU A 287 13.07 13.67 17.73
C GLU A 287 13.32 13.04 16.36
N THR A 288 14.52 13.19 15.80
CA THR A 288 14.90 12.61 14.49
C THR A 288 14.81 11.08 14.50
N LEU A 289 15.33 10.44 15.56
CA LEU A 289 15.27 8.98 15.69
C LEU A 289 13.82 8.49 15.86
N LEU A 290 13.01 9.21 16.65
CA LEU A 290 11.59 8.90 16.77
C LEU A 290 10.87 9.02 15.43
N PHE A 291 11.12 10.09 14.68
CA PHE A 291 10.56 10.28 13.33
C PHE A 291 10.89 9.10 12.42
N ASN A 292 12.15 8.70 12.32
CA ASN A 292 12.56 7.59 11.45
C ASN A 292 11.88 6.26 11.85
N TYR A 293 11.66 6.01 13.14
CA TYR A 293 10.88 4.85 13.59
C TYR A 293 9.41 4.96 13.15
N ILE A 294 8.76 6.12 13.32
CA ILE A 294 7.36 6.31 12.92
C ILE A 294 7.20 6.16 11.40
N ASP A 295 8.08 6.81 10.63
CA ASP A 295 8.11 6.73 9.17
C ASP A 295 8.28 5.29 8.67
N MET A 296 9.17 4.53 9.32
CA MET A 296 9.41 3.13 8.99
C MET A 296 8.19 2.22 9.23
N ILE A 297 7.44 2.43 10.33
CA ILE A 297 6.30 1.56 10.68
C ILE A 297 5.00 1.94 9.96
N PHE A 298 4.93 3.13 9.36
CA PHE A 298 3.79 3.65 8.61
C PHE A 298 4.17 4.02 7.15
N PRO A 299 4.78 3.10 6.36
CA PRO A 299 5.30 3.46 5.04
C PRO A 299 4.22 3.78 4.00
N GLU A 300 2.97 3.37 4.24
CA GLU A 300 1.83 3.64 3.37
C GLU A 300 1.16 5.00 3.66
N TYR A 301 1.54 5.66 4.75
CA TYR A 301 0.95 6.94 5.17
C TYR A 301 1.91 8.09 4.97
N ASN A 302 1.36 9.29 4.80
CA ASN A 302 2.17 10.51 4.77
C ASN A 302 2.60 10.91 6.19
N VAL A 303 3.83 10.52 6.57
CA VAL A 303 4.42 10.90 7.87
C VAL A 303 5.13 12.25 7.74
N ILE A 304 4.47 13.31 8.23
CA ILE A 304 4.94 14.69 8.09
C ILE A 304 5.74 15.09 9.33
N ARG A 305 6.99 15.53 9.13
CA ARG A 305 7.82 16.12 10.18
C ARG A 305 7.56 17.62 10.34
N GLU A 306 7.64 18.14 11.57
CA GLU A 306 7.43 19.55 11.91
C GLU A 306 6.13 20.16 11.33
N ALA A 307 5.06 19.37 11.32
CA ALA A 307 3.80 19.76 10.71
C ALA A 307 3.21 21.01 11.38
N SER A 308 2.73 21.96 10.59
CA SER A 308 2.07 23.18 11.07
C SER A 308 0.66 23.33 10.48
N PRO A 309 -0.30 22.45 10.84
CA PRO A 309 -1.66 22.57 10.33
C PRO A 309 -2.28 23.92 10.67
N GLN A 310 -3.11 24.47 9.78
CA GLN A 310 -3.70 25.80 9.95
C GLN A 310 -4.44 25.99 11.29
N TRP A 311 -5.11 24.95 11.77
CA TRP A 311 -5.83 24.95 13.05
C TRP A 311 -4.90 24.96 14.29
N LEU A 312 -3.60 24.72 14.11
CA LEU A 312 -2.60 24.76 15.16
C LEU A 312 -1.96 26.15 15.34
N ASP A 313 -2.28 27.08 14.43
CA ASP A 313 -1.85 28.49 14.44
C ASP A 313 -0.30 28.58 14.52
N LYS A 314 0.33 29.29 15.45
CA LYS A 314 1.80 29.49 15.47
C LYS A 314 2.61 28.30 16.00
N GLN A 315 1.97 27.16 16.28
CA GLN A 315 2.64 25.98 16.85
C GLN A 315 2.83 24.86 15.81
N ARG A 316 3.80 23.99 16.07
CA ARG A 316 4.11 22.83 15.23
C ARG A 316 3.92 21.53 16.00
N LEU A 317 3.66 20.45 15.26
CA LEU A 317 3.74 19.07 15.71
C LEU A 317 5.07 18.47 15.25
N ASP A 318 5.78 17.76 16.12
CA ASP A 318 7.04 17.11 15.73
C ASP A 318 6.79 16.11 14.59
N ILE A 319 5.74 15.30 14.72
CA ILE A 319 5.30 14.32 13.72
C ILE A 319 3.78 14.33 13.61
N PHE A 320 3.24 14.33 12.39
CA PHE A 320 1.81 14.25 12.12
C PHE A 320 1.50 13.29 10.97
N ILE A 321 0.52 12.42 11.18
CA ILE A 321 -0.04 11.50 10.18
C ILE A 321 -1.52 11.88 9.99
N PRO A 322 -1.84 12.72 9.00
CA PRO A 322 -3.19 13.24 8.79
C PRO A 322 -4.26 12.15 8.64
N GLU A 323 -3.96 11.10 7.88
CA GLU A 323 -4.86 10.00 7.52
C GLU A 323 -5.32 9.21 8.76
N LEU A 324 -4.44 9.13 9.77
CA LEU A 324 -4.73 8.47 11.05
C LEU A 324 -5.28 9.43 12.11
N ASN A 325 -5.35 10.74 11.82
CA ASN A 325 -5.56 11.79 12.81
C ASN A 325 -4.64 11.61 14.02
N LEU A 326 -3.36 11.30 13.76
CA LEU A 326 -2.36 10.99 14.79
C LEU A 326 -1.25 12.02 14.77
N ALA A 327 -0.93 12.56 15.95
CA ALA A 327 0.23 13.41 16.18
C ALA A 327 1.14 12.78 17.24
N VAL A 328 2.45 12.86 17.03
CA VAL A 328 3.47 12.34 17.95
C VAL A 328 4.46 13.45 18.29
N GLU A 329 4.79 13.58 19.57
CA GLU A 329 5.69 14.62 20.10
C GLU A 329 6.77 14.01 21.00
N TYR A 330 8.00 14.51 20.89
CA TYR A 330 9.10 14.16 21.77
C TYR A 330 9.39 15.27 22.79
N GLN A 331 9.04 15.02 24.05
CA GLN A 331 9.26 15.93 25.16
C GLN A 331 10.63 15.73 25.81
N GLY A 332 11.57 16.63 25.47
CA GLY A 332 12.87 16.72 26.11
C GLY A 332 12.82 17.16 27.59
N ALA A 333 13.97 17.19 28.26
CA ALA A 333 14.08 17.55 29.68
C ALA A 333 13.54 18.94 30.02
N GLN A 334 13.58 19.88 29.07
CA GLN A 334 13.09 21.24 29.19
C GLN A 334 11.57 21.34 29.44
N HIS A 335 10.78 20.30 29.13
CA HIS A 335 9.35 20.26 29.44
C HIS A 335 9.05 19.97 30.92
N PHE A 336 10.03 19.43 31.65
CA PHE A 336 9.85 18.91 33.02
C PHE A 336 10.72 19.63 34.04
N LYS A 337 11.85 20.18 33.62
CA LYS A 337 12.82 20.84 34.49
C LYS A 337 13.17 22.20 33.92
N SER A 338 13.40 23.16 34.82
CA SER A 338 13.98 24.45 34.49
C SER A 338 15.39 24.22 33.97
N VAL A 339 15.61 24.54 32.69
CA VAL A 339 16.94 24.50 32.07
C VAL A 339 17.35 25.94 31.77
N PRO A 340 18.49 26.44 32.32
CA PRO A 340 18.89 27.85 32.15
C PRO A 340 18.97 28.29 30.68
N LEU A 341 19.49 27.43 29.80
CA LEU A 341 19.58 27.67 28.36
C LEU A 341 18.21 27.94 27.69
N PHE A 342 17.11 27.46 28.29
CA PHE A 342 15.75 27.61 27.78
C PHE A 342 14.92 28.61 28.62
N GLY A 343 15.55 29.57 29.31
CA GLY A 343 14.86 30.60 30.08
C GLY A 343 14.42 30.18 31.48
N GLY A 344 15.01 29.10 32.01
CA GLY A 344 14.83 28.68 33.40
C GLY A 344 13.37 28.41 33.79
N VAL A 345 12.94 28.94 34.92
CA VAL A 345 11.60 28.69 35.50
C VAL A 345 10.49 29.34 34.66
N GLU A 346 10.72 30.53 34.14
CA GLU A 346 9.75 31.22 33.27
C GLU A 346 9.60 30.50 31.93
N GLY A 347 10.72 30.04 31.36
CA GLY A 347 10.74 29.22 30.16
C GLY A 347 9.92 27.93 30.33
N LEU A 348 10.08 27.25 31.47
CA LEU A 348 9.30 26.06 31.81
C LEU A 348 7.79 26.36 31.87
N LYS A 349 7.38 27.45 32.53
CA LYS A 349 5.96 27.85 32.61
C LYS A 349 5.36 28.11 31.22
N LYS A 350 6.07 28.87 30.38
CA LYS A 350 5.64 29.15 28.99
C LYS A 350 5.58 27.88 28.15
N ALA A 351 6.51 26.94 28.32
CA ALA A 351 6.47 25.65 27.64
C ALA A 351 5.23 24.84 28.04
N GLN A 352 4.94 24.73 29.34
CA GLN A 352 3.74 24.03 29.84
C GLN A 352 2.43 24.67 29.36
N GLU A 353 2.38 25.99 29.24
CA GLU A 353 1.23 26.71 28.69
C GLU A 353 1.03 26.41 27.19
N ARG A 354 2.10 26.46 26.40
CA ARG A 354 2.07 26.08 24.98
C ARG A 354 1.61 24.64 24.78
N ASP A 355 2.13 23.71 25.57
CA ASP A 355 1.75 22.30 25.53
C ASP A 355 0.26 22.08 25.84
N LYS A 356 -0.29 22.81 26.82
CA LYS A 356 -1.74 22.79 27.14
C LYS A 356 -2.58 23.28 25.97
N ILE A 357 -2.20 24.41 25.36
CA ILE A 357 -2.89 24.97 24.18
C ILE A 357 -2.83 23.99 23.01
N LYS A 358 -1.65 23.41 22.74
CA LYS A 358 -1.42 22.43 21.69
C LYS A 358 -2.35 21.22 21.86
N LYS A 359 -2.38 20.64 23.06
CA LYS A 359 -3.24 19.50 23.39
C LYS A 359 -4.73 19.82 23.22
N LEU A 360 -5.17 21.03 23.60
CA LEU A 360 -6.55 21.46 23.41
C LEU A 360 -6.91 21.57 21.93
N ARG A 361 -6.04 22.19 21.12
CA ARG A 361 -6.24 22.33 19.66
C ARG A 361 -6.29 20.99 18.95
N CYS A 362 -5.42 20.04 19.31
CA CYS A 362 -5.49 18.67 18.79
C CYS A 362 -6.84 18.01 19.11
N LYS A 363 -7.28 18.10 20.37
CA LYS A 363 -8.58 17.52 20.78
C LYS A 363 -9.76 18.13 20.02
N GLN A 364 -9.78 19.44 19.81
CA GLN A 364 -10.83 20.13 19.05
C GLN A 364 -10.90 19.66 17.59
N ASN A 365 -9.76 19.31 17.00
CA ASN A 365 -9.66 18.81 15.63
C ASN A 365 -9.69 17.27 15.54
N LYS A 366 -10.07 16.57 16.62
CA LYS A 366 -10.12 15.09 16.70
C LYS A 366 -8.79 14.40 16.39
N VAL A 367 -7.67 15.10 16.61
CA VAL A 367 -6.32 14.54 16.49
C VAL A 367 -5.88 13.94 17.81
N THR A 368 -5.48 12.68 17.77
CA THR A 368 -4.90 11.98 18.93
C THR A 368 -3.43 12.37 19.07
N LEU A 369 -3.07 12.95 20.22
CA LEU A 369 -1.71 13.41 20.50
C LEU A 369 -1.00 12.46 21.46
N ILE A 370 0.08 11.82 21.01
CA ILE A 370 0.89 10.87 21.79
C ILE A 370 2.24 11.50 22.11
N TYR A 371 2.57 11.54 23.39
CA TYR A 371 3.86 12.04 23.85
C TYR A 371 4.83 10.89 24.11
N PHE A 372 6.06 11.07 23.67
CA PHE A 372 7.24 10.34 24.12
C PHE A 372 8.11 11.29 24.94
N THR A 373 8.69 10.83 26.04
CA THR A 373 9.48 11.71 26.92
C THR A 373 10.90 11.21 27.05
N TYR A 374 11.84 12.13 27.31
CA TYR A 374 13.25 11.80 27.53
C TYR A 374 13.51 10.84 28.72
N LYS A 375 12.53 10.70 29.64
CA LYS A 375 12.61 9.77 30.76
C LYS A 375 12.26 8.33 30.36
N GLU A 376 11.55 8.18 29.25
CA GLU A 376 11.17 6.88 28.76
C GLU A 376 12.36 6.25 28.06
N ASN A 377 12.60 4.98 28.37
CA ASN A 377 13.49 4.18 27.56
C ASN A 377 12.75 3.84 26.25
N LEU A 378 12.86 4.74 25.27
CA LEU A 378 12.32 4.51 23.94
C LEU A 378 12.98 3.26 23.38
N SER A 379 12.16 2.23 23.29
CA SER A 379 12.47 0.98 22.62
C SER A 379 11.37 0.76 21.60
N GLU A 380 11.66 -0.08 20.61
CA GLU A 380 10.66 -0.52 19.65
C GLU A 380 9.39 -1.00 20.36
N ASN A 381 9.53 -1.82 21.40
CA ASN A 381 8.42 -2.30 22.23
C ASN A 381 7.59 -1.17 22.85
N LEU A 382 8.21 -0.07 23.30
CA LEU A 382 7.48 1.07 23.85
C LEU A 382 6.69 1.80 22.76
N ILE A 383 7.31 2.03 21.59
CA ILE A 383 6.67 2.69 20.44
C ILE A 383 5.45 1.87 20.02
N MET A 384 5.62 0.56 19.83
CA MET A 384 4.55 -0.36 19.46
C MET A 384 3.43 -0.37 20.50
N LYS A 385 3.76 -0.40 21.80
CA LYS A 385 2.76 -0.36 22.87
C LYS A 385 1.92 0.91 22.84
N LYS A 386 2.54 2.08 22.61
CA LYS A 386 1.82 3.36 22.56
C LYS A 386 0.99 3.52 21.29
N LEU A 387 1.43 2.92 20.18
CA LEU A 387 0.80 3.07 18.87
C LEU A 387 -0.10 1.89 18.47
N LYS A 388 -0.27 0.89 19.36
CA LYS A 388 -1.03 -0.34 19.10
C LYS A 388 -2.37 -0.11 18.40
N TYR A 389 -3.17 0.85 18.88
CA TYR A 389 -4.48 1.18 18.31
C TYR A 389 -4.44 1.62 16.84
N PHE A 390 -3.35 2.25 16.41
CA PHE A 390 -3.17 2.71 15.04
C PHE A 390 -2.58 1.63 14.14
N LEU A 391 -1.77 0.73 14.70
CA LEU A 391 -1.19 -0.40 13.98
C LEU A 391 -2.23 -1.49 13.66
N GLU A 392 -3.27 -1.63 14.48
CA GLU A 392 -4.39 -2.56 14.23
C GLU A 392 -5.36 -2.06 13.13
N LYS A 393 -5.17 -0.83 12.64
CA LYS A 393 -5.98 -0.21 11.58
C LYS A 393 -5.30 -0.16 10.21
N GLN A 394 -4.03 -0.55 10.16
CA GLN A 394 -3.40 -1.02 8.93
C GLN A 394 -4.05 -2.34 8.56
#